data_AF-A0A3N0DPX3-F1
#
_entry.id   AF-A0A3N0DPX3-F1
#
_cell.length_a   1.000
_cell.length_b   1.000
_cell.length_c   1.000
_cell.angle_alpha   90.00
_cell.angle_beta   90.00
_cell.angle_gamma   90.00
#
_symmetry.space_group_name_H-M   'P 1'
#
loop_
_entity.id
_entity.type
_entity.pdbx_description
1 polymer ?
#
loop_
_entity_poly.entity_id
_entity_poly.type
_entity_poly.pdbx_seq_one_letter_code
_entity_poly.pdbx_strand_id
1 'polypeptide(L)'
;MTDRESDRERRERILNAVLKVLGVAVAIGIAIGIGTWVMVKSLGLDNADTSTVGPAPVTPIKPLPTTAITQTPDGGSPTDEPTDEPTDIPTEIVTPSAGSGDLFLSASPVFVKSMERINLTGQWPGKDNVSLLVQRFENGEWVDFGVQVTVQVGTFETYVMTGREGDNKFRVYDPETGTSSNEVKVTIEG
;
A
#
# COMPACT_ATOMS: atom_id res chain seq x y z
N MET A 1 -47.05 46.54 -13.33
CA MET A 1 -46.31 46.37 -14.60
C MET A 1 -44.82 46.45 -14.31
N THR A 2 -44.31 45.58 -13.43
CA THR A 2 -42.95 45.67 -12.84
C THR A 2 -42.22 44.33 -12.81
N ASP A 3 -42.91 43.23 -13.13
CA ASP A 3 -42.38 41.86 -13.05
C ASP A 3 -41.50 41.49 -14.26
N ARG A 4 -41.69 42.14 -15.42
CA ARG A 4 -40.95 41.83 -16.65
C ARG A 4 -39.58 42.49 -16.76
N GLU A 5 -39.29 43.48 -15.93
CA GLU A 5 -38.04 44.25 -16.01
C GLU A 5 -36.90 43.56 -15.23
N SER A 6 -37.22 42.97 -14.07
CA SER A 6 -36.28 42.20 -13.26
C SER A 6 -35.74 40.95 -13.96
N ASP A 7 -36.54 40.34 -14.83
CA ASP A 7 -36.15 39.13 -15.55
C ASP A 7 -35.12 39.39 -16.65
N ARG A 8 -35.14 40.58 -17.28
CA ARG A 8 -34.15 40.95 -18.29
C ARG A 8 -32.80 41.23 -17.66
N GLU A 9 -32.78 41.97 -16.55
CA GLU A 9 -31.54 42.26 -15.83
C GLU A 9 -30.90 40.99 -15.24
N ARG A 10 -31.70 40.05 -14.73
CA ARG A 10 -31.19 38.76 -14.26
C ARG A 10 -30.58 37.96 -15.41
N ARG A 11 -31.25 37.91 -16.57
CA ARG A 11 -30.73 37.19 -17.74
C ARG A 11 -29.40 37.76 -18.22
N GLU A 12 -29.25 39.07 -18.26
CA GLU A 12 -27.98 39.71 -18.65
C GLU A 12 -26.85 39.45 -17.65
N ARG A 13 -27.14 39.49 -16.35
CA ARG A 13 -26.16 39.12 -15.30
C ARG A 13 -25.76 37.65 -15.38
N ILE A 14 -26.73 36.77 -15.59
CA ILE A 14 -26.50 35.32 -15.71
C ILE A 14 -25.71 35.01 -16.98
N LEU A 15 -26.03 35.63 -18.12
CA LEU A 15 -25.29 35.45 -19.37
C LEU A 15 -23.83 35.91 -19.23
N ASN A 16 -23.60 37.07 -18.61
CA ASN A 16 -22.24 37.55 -18.35
C ASN A 16 -21.47 36.67 -17.36
N ALA A 17 -22.15 36.10 -16.36
CA ALA A 17 -21.54 35.16 -15.43
C ALA A 17 -21.18 33.84 -16.13
N VAL A 18 -22.08 33.30 -16.95
CA VAL A 18 -21.86 32.06 -17.72
C VAL A 18 -20.73 32.24 -18.75
N LEU A 19 -20.67 33.38 -19.46
CA LEU A 19 -19.57 33.66 -20.39
C LEU A 19 -18.20 33.70 -19.70
N LYS A 20 -18.12 34.29 -18.50
CA LYS A 20 -16.88 34.35 -17.72
C LYS A 20 -16.43 32.95 -17.29
N VAL A 21 -17.35 32.13 -16.78
CA VAL A 21 -17.05 30.75 -16.38
C VAL A 21 -16.61 29.92 -17.58
N LEU A 22 -17.27 30.08 -18.73
CA LEU A 22 -16.89 29.39 -19.96
C LEU A 22 -15.49 29.81 -20.46
N GLY A 23 -15.17 31.11 -20.40
CA GLY A 23 -13.84 31.61 -20.76
C GLY A 23 -12.73 31.04 -19.87
N VAL A 24 -12.97 30.91 -18.57
CA VAL A 24 -12.02 30.29 -17.63
C VAL A 24 -11.85 28.80 -17.92
N ALA A 25 -12.93 28.07 -18.17
CA ALA A 25 -12.86 26.64 -18.52
C ALA A 25 -12.08 26.40 -19.82
N VAL A 26 -12.28 27.24 -20.84
CA VAL A 26 -11.52 27.18 -22.10
C VAL A 26 -10.04 27.48 -21.87
N ALA A 27 -9.70 28.49 -21.07
CA ALA A 27 -8.31 28.82 -20.76
C ALA A 27 -7.58 27.69 -20.02
N ILE A 28 -8.25 27.04 -19.06
CA ILE A 28 -7.71 25.87 -18.34
C ILE A 28 -7.52 24.69 -19.30
N GLY A 29 -8.49 24.41 -20.18
CA GLY A 29 -8.39 23.36 -21.19
C GLY A 29 -7.22 23.59 -22.16
N ILE A 30 -6.99 24.83 -22.59
CA ILE A 30 -5.85 25.19 -23.46
C ILE A 30 -4.52 25.01 -22.72
N ALA A 31 -4.41 25.41 -21.45
CA ALA A 31 -3.19 25.25 -20.67
C ALA A 31 -2.80 23.76 -20.50
N ILE A 32 -3.78 22.89 -20.22
CA ILE A 32 -3.54 21.44 -20.09
C ILE A 32 -3.19 20.82 -21.45
N GLY A 33 -3.89 21.20 -22.52
CA GLY A 33 -3.64 20.67 -23.87
C GLY A 33 -2.25 21.02 -24.43
N ILE A 34 -1.73 22.21 -24.14
CA ILE A 34 -0.37 22.60 -24.55
C ILE A 34 0.69 21.82 -23.75
N GLY A 35 0.46 21.60 -22.46
CA GLY A 35 1.38 20.85 -21.60
C GLY A 35 1.58 19.39 -22.03
N THR A 36 0.52 18.70 -22.44
CA THR A 36 0.62 17.30 -22.90
C THR A 36 1.27 17.16 -24.27
N TRP A 37 1.07 18.12 -25.20
CA TRP A 37 1.68 18.06 -26.54
C TRP A 37 3.20 18.21 -26.53
N VAL A 38 3.74 19.00 -25.59
CA VAL A 38 5.20 19.18 -25.44
C VAL A 38 5.85 17.92 -24.84
N MET A 39 5.18 17.21 -23.93
CA MET A 39 5.71 16.00 -23.28
C MET A 39 5.89 14.82 -24.24
N VAL A 40 4.97 14.64 -25.20
CA VAL A 40 5.05 13.54 -26.19
C VAL A 40 6.26 13.71 -27.13
N LYS A 41 6.67 14.95 -27.42
CA LYS A 41 7.76 15.24 -28.36
C LYS A 41 9.16 15.10 -27.76
N SER A 42 9.31 15.09 -26.43
CA SER A 42 10.60 14.88 -25.76
C SER A 42 10.85 13.42 -25.35
N LEU A 43 9.82 12.56 -25.37
CA LEU A 43 9.94 11.17 -24.92
C LEU A 43 10.39 10.18 -26.01
N GLY A 44 10.58 10.62 -27.25
CA GLY A 44 11.22 9.80 -28.28
C GLY A 44 10.48 8.50 -28.64
N LEU A 45 9.14 8.51 -28.60
CA LEU A 45 8.27 7.40 -28.99
C LEU A 45 8.06 7.30 -30.51
N ASP A 46 9.16 7.30 -31.26
CA ASP A 46 9.14 7.04 -32.72
C ASP A 46 10.04 5.86 -33.12
N ASN A 47 10.54 5.07 -32.16
CA ASN A 47 11.29 3.85 -32.46
C ASN A 47 10.49 2.64 -32.00
N ALA A 48 9.76 2.08 -32.96
CA ALA A 48 9.30 0.72 -32.90
C ALA A 48 10.52 -0.22 -32.90
N ASP A 49 10.75 -0.91 -31.80
CA ASP A 49 11.50 -2.16 -31.79
C ASP A 49 10.64 -3.23 -31.16
N THR A 50 9.94 -3.95 -32.03
CA THR A 50 9.36 -5.26 -31.75
C THR A 50 10.52 -6.19 -31.41
N SER A 51 10.86 -6.27 -30.12
CA SER A 51 11.76 -7.30 -29.62
C SER A 51 10.93 -8.55 -29.34
N THR A 52 10.91 -9.45 -30.32
CA THR A 52 10.49 -10.84 -30.13
C THR A 52 11.37 -11.49 -29.06
N VAL A 53 10.84 -11.62 -27.85
CA VAL A 53 11.47 -12.38 -26.77
C VAL A 53 11.21 -13.87 -27.03
N GLY A 54 12.20 -14.55 -27.61
CA GLY A 54 12.21 -16.01 -27.66
C GLY A 54 12.35 -16.60 -26.24
N PRO A 55 11.80 -17.79 -25.97
CA PRO A 55 11.87 -18.40 -24.65
C PRO A 55 13.33 -18.66 -24.25
N ALA A 56 13.72 -18.16 -23.09
CA ALA A 56 15.02 -18.45 -22.49
C ALA A 56 15.10 -19.94 -22.07
N PRO A 57 16.26 -20.61 -22.23
CA PRO A 57 16.45 -21.96 -21.73
C PRO A 57 16.38 -21.97 -20.20
N VAL A 58 15.46 -22.75 -19.66
CA VAL A 58 15.34 -22.99 -18.21
C VAL A 58 16.56 -23.78 -17.73
N THR A 59 17.38 -23.17 -16.90
CA THR A 59 18.39 -23.88 -16.12
C THR A 59 17.72 -24.57 -14.93
N PRO A 60 17.96 -25.87 -14.68
CA PRO A 60 17.40 -26.54 -13.53
C PRO A 60 17.96 -25.92 -12.24
N ILE A 61 17.07 -25.51 -11.34
CA ILE A 61 17.41 -25.14 -9.96
C ILE A 61 18.12 -26.32 -9.31
N LYS A 62 19.39 -26.12 -8.95
CA LYS A 62 20.13 -27.06 -8.11
C LYS A 62 19.51 -26.99 -6.72
N PRO A 63 18.88 -28.06 -6.20
CA PRO A 63 18.34 -28.02 -4.85
C PRO A 63 19.48 -27.76 -3.87
N LEU A 64 19.25 -26.79 -2.98
CA LEU A 64 20.11 -26.52 -1.83
C LEU A 64 20.17 -27.81 -0.98
N PRO A 65 21.33 -28.19 -0.39
CA PRO A 65 21.39 -29.38 0.43
C PRO A 65 20.46 -29.22 1.65
N THR A 66 19.35 -29.95 1.66
CA THR A 66 18.49 -30.13 2.83
C THR A 66 19.13 -31.20 3.70
N THR A 67 19.87 -30.79 4.73
CA THR A 67 20.24 -31.71 5.81
C THR A 67 19.00 -31.95 6.66
N ALA A 68 18.31 -33.07 6.40
CA ALA A 68 17.26 -33.56 7.28
C ALA A 68 17.90 -34.04 8.59
N ILE A 69 17.50 -33.47 9.72
CA ILE A 69 17.94 -33.93 11.04
C ILE A 69 17.14 -35.20 11.35
N THR A 70 17.79 -36.35 11.28
CA THR A 70 17.24 -37.65 11.67
C THR A 70 16.99 -37.64 13.19
N GLN A 71 15.74 -37.74 13.60
CA GLN A 71 15.38 -38.10 14.97
C GLN A 71 15.51 -39.63 15.13
N THR A 72 16.37 -40.08 16.05
CA THR A 72 16.36 -41.44 16.62
C THR A 72 16.75 -41.33 18.11
N PRO A 73 16.08 -42.04 19.04
CA PRO A 73 16.14 -41.77 20.48
C PRO A 73 17.26 -42.53 21.21
N ASP A 74 17.45 -42.08 22.45
CA ASP A 74 18.08 -42.71 23.61
C ASP A 74 19.60 -42.79 23.74
N GLY A 75 20.09 -42.22 24.85
CA GLY A 75 21.21 -42.78 25.60
C GLY A 75 22.32 -41.81 26.03
N GLY A 76 22.13 -41.10 27.15
CA GLY A 76 23.24 -40.67 28.03
C GLY A 76 23.33 -39.19 28.37
N SER A 77 22.88 -38.82 29.58
CA SER A 77 23.22 -37.59 30.32
C SER A 77 24.51 -37.85 31.15
N PRO A 78 25.22 -36.86 31.78
CA PRO A 78 24.79 -35.49 32.03
C PRO A 78 25.85 -34.36 31.90
N THR A 79 25.36 -33.12 32.08
CA THR A 79 25.97 -32.01 32.84
C THR A 79 26.34 -30.75 32.05
N ASP A 80 25.50 -29.73 32.32
CA ASP A 80 25.70 -28.28 32.38
C ASP A 80 25.97 -27.49 31.09
N GLU A 81 24.89 -27.06 30.44
CA GLU A 81 24.84 -25.85 29.61
C GLU A 81 23.56 -25.07 30.01
N PRO A 82 23.61 -23.74 30.19
CA PRO A 82 22.43 -22.96 30.50
C PRO A 82 21.41 -23.11 29.37
N THR A 83 20.22 -23.54 29.75
CA THR A 83 19.04 -23.56 28.88
C THR A 83 18.67 -22.14 28.51
N ASP A 84 19.11 -21.67 27.34
CA ASP A 84 18.38 -20.61 26.63
C ASP A 84 17.12 -21.26 26.07
N GLU A 85 16.09 -21.22 26.90
CA GLU A 85 14.71 -21.55 26.54
C GLU A 85 14.35 -20.74 25.28
N PRO A 86 13.77 -21.35 24.22
CA PRO A 86 13.13 -20.57 23.19
C PRO A 86 12.00 -19.80 23.87
N THR A 87 12.19 -18.49 24.05
CA THR A 87 11.13 -17.60 24.48
C THR A 87 9.97 -17.81 23.53
N ASP A 88 8.90 -18.38 24.08
CA ASP A 88 7.61 -18.59 23.45
C ASP A 88 7.04 -17.20 23.10
N ILE A 89 7.44 -16.66 21.94
CA ILE A 89 6.88 -15.41 21.43
C ILE A 89 5.46 -15.76 20.98
N PRO A 90 4.41 -15.18 21.57
CA PRO A 90 3.05 -15.50 21.18
C PRO A 90 2.87 -15.14 19.70
N THR A 91 2.66 -16.13 18.85
CA THR A 91 2.21 -15.91 17.46
C THR A 91 0.72 -15.57 17.52
N GLU A 92 0.38 -14.42 18.07
CA GLU A 92 -1.00 -13.94 18.07
C GLU A 92 -1.28 -13.24 16.75
N ILE A 93 -1.99 -13.94 15.86
CA ILE A 93 -2.56 -13.35 14.65
C ILE A 93 -3.78 -12.54 15.08
N VAL A 94 -3.63 -11.22 15.20
CA VAL A 94 -4.77 -10.35 15.47
C VAL A 94 -5.57 -10.21 14.17
N THR A 95 -6.72 -10.87 14.11
CA THR A 95 -7.69 -10.70 13.01
C THR A 95 -8.83 -9.80 13.48
N PRO A 96 -8.76 -8.47 13.29
CA PRO A 96 -9.92 -7.63 13.55
C PRO A 96 -11.08 -7.96 12.59
N SER A 97 -12.31 -7.79 13.07
CA SER A 97 -13.53 -8.05 12.29
C SER A 97 -13.71 -6.96 11.23
N ALA A 98 -13.10 -7.17 10.06
CA ALA A 98 -13.47 -6.48 8.83
C ALA A 98 -14.67 -7.20 8.22
N GLY A 99 -15.67 -6.46 7.73
CA GLY A 99 -16.81 -7.05 7.05
C GLY A 99 -16.35 -7.79 5.79
N SER A 100 -17.12 -8.79 5.37
CA SER A 100 -16.84 -9.51 4.12
C SER A 100 -16.88 -8.52 2.94
N GLY A 101 -15.71 -8.15 2.41
CA GLY A 101 -15.57 -7.15 1.34
C GLY A 101 -14.66 -5.96 1.69
N ASP A 102 -14.32 -5.79 2.98
CA ASP A 102 -13.54 -4.65 3.44
C ASP A 102 -12.03 -4.87 3.28
N LEU A 103 -11.29 -3.76 3.18
CA LEU A 103 -9.84 -3.75 3.22
C LEU A 103 -9.36 -4.19 4.60
N PHE A 104 -8.57 -5.26 4.65
CA PHE A 104 -8.12 -5.90 5.88
C PHE A 104 -6.59 -6.00 5.93
N LEU A 105 -6.02 -5.84 7.13
CA LEU A 105 -4.58 -5.92 7.42
C LEU A 105 -4.32 -6.80 8.65
N SER A 106 -3.27 -7.61 8.57
CA SER A 106 -2.66 -8.37 9.64
C SER A 106 -1.17 -8.06 9.72
N ALA A 107 -0.58 -8.25 10.90
CA ALA A 107 0.85 -8.09 11.14
C ALA A 107 1.41 -9.31 11.87
N SER A 108 2.64 -9.70 11.51
CA SER A 108 3.40 -10.73 12.23
C SER A 108 4.91 -10.57 12.02
N PRO A 109 5.74 -10.61 13.09
CA PRO A 109 5.36 -10.73 14.50
C PRO A 109 4.80 -9.40 15.04
N VAL A 110 4.06 -9.46 16.16
CA VAL A 110 3.54 -8.25 16.86
C VAL A 110 4.43 -7.78 18.02
N PHE A 111 5.49 -8.53 18.32
CA PHE A 111 6.59 -8.14 19.22
C PHE A 111 7.90 -8.36 18.49
N VAL A 112 8.70 -7.31 18.34
CA VAL A 112 9.96 -7.35 17.57
C VAL A 112 11.01 -6.44 18.20
N LYS A 113 12.29 -6.68 17.91
CA LYS A 113 13.36 -5.75 18.28
C LYS A 113 13.42 -4.56 17.32
N SER A 114 14.10 -3.51 17.76
CA SER A 114 14.42 -2.36 16.91
C SER A 114 15.03 -2.80 15.59
N MET A 115 14.48 -2.27 14.48
CA MET A 115 14.86 -2.60 13.10
C MET A 115 14.65 -4.05 12.68
N GLU A 116 13.91 -4.85 13.43
CA GLU A 116 13.48 -6.17 12.98
C GLU A 116 12.29 -6.07 12.00
N ARG A 117 12.13 -7.12 11.19
CA ARG A 117 11.10 -7.16 10.15
C ARG A 117 9.74 -7.49 10.75
N ILE A 118 8.75 -6.68 10.38
CA ILE A 118 7.33 -6.92 10.63
C ILE A 118 6.68 -7.19 9.28
N ASN A 119 6.17 -8.40 9.07
CA ASN A 119 5.42 -8.74 7.85
C ASN A 119 3.99 -8.23 7.98
N LEU A 120 3.52 -7.60 6.91
CA LEU A 120 2.17 -7.06 6.79
C LEU A 120 1.47 -7.80 5.66
N THR A 121 0.40 -8.52 5.99
CA THR A 121 -0.40 -9.27 5.02
C THR A 121 -1.83 -8.80 5.08
N GLY A 122 -2.54 -8.89 3.96
CA GLY A 122 -3.92 -8.45 3.97
C GLY A 122 -4.70 -8.80 2.73
N GLN A 123 -5.95 -8.37 2.74
CA GLN A 123 -6.92 -8.65 1.70
C GLN A 123 -7.62 -7.36 1.30
N TRP A 124 -7.94 -7.29 0.02
CA TRP A 124 -8.82 -6.29 -0.53
C TRP A 124 -9.73 -6.92 -1.58
N PRO A 125 -10.85 -7.51 -1.14
CA PRO A 125 -11.72 -8.27 -2.02
C PRO A 125 -12.21 -7.44 -3.21
N GLY A 126 -12.17 -8.04 -4.41
CA GLY A 126 -12.64 -7.40 -5.63
C GLY A 126 -11.73 -6.32 -6.22
N LYS A 127 -10.52 -6.12 -5.68
CA LYS A 127 -9.50 -5.24 -6.25
C LYS A 127 -8.31 -6.02 -6.80
N ASP A 128 -7.69 -5.46 -7.83
CA ASP A 128 -6.50 -5.99 -8.46
C ASP A 128 -5.72 -4.84 -9.10
N ASN A 129 -4.38 -4.93 -9.10
CA ASN A 129 -3.47 -3.91 -9.60
C ASN A 129 -3.65 -2.51 -8.97
N VAL A 130 -4.13 -2.45 -7.72
CA VAL A 130 -4.27 -1.20 -6.94
C VAL A 130 -3.06 -1.03 -6.04
N SER A 131 -2.55 0.20 -5.90
CA SER A 131 -1.44 0.53 -5.00
C SER A 131 -1.95 1.09 -3.67
N LEU A 132 -1.46 0.54 -2.56
CA LEU A 132 -1.84 0.93 -1.20
C LEU A 132 -0.65 1.54 -0.49
N LEU A 133 -0.94 2.50 0.39
CA LEU A 133 0.05 3.14 1.24
C LEU A 133 0.01 2.52 2.63
N VAL A 134 1.15 2.08 3.14
CA VAL A 134 1.27 1.75 4.57
C VAL A 134 1.36 3.07 5.34
N GLN A 135 0.51 3.21 6.33
CA GLN A 135 0.49 4.38 7.21
C GLN A 135 0.81 3.96 8.65
N ARG A 136 1.40 4.89 9.39
CA ARG A 136 1.64 4.76 10.83
C ARG A 136 0.86 5.85 11.57
N PHE A 137 0.38 5.54 12.76
CA PHE A 137 -0.26 6.54 13.61
C PHE A 137 0.78 7.30 14.43
N GLU A 138 0.86 8.63 14.25
CA GLU A 138 1.80 9.50 14.95
C GLU A 138 1.13 10.83 15.30
N ASN A 139 1.38 11.35 16.50
CA ASN A 139 0.88 12.66 16.93
C ASN A 139 -0.64 12.87 16.79
N GLY A 140 -1.43 11.79 16.86
CA GLY A 140 -2.89 11.85 16.73
C GLY A 140 -3.41 11.71 15.29
N GLU A 141 -2.51 11.55 14.31
CA GLU A 141 -2.86 11.47 12.89
C GLU A 141 -2.23 10.26 12.21
N TRP A 142 -2.78 9.87 11.08
CA TRP A 142 -2.20 8.84 10.23
C TRP A 142 -1.28 9.48 9.21
N VAL A 143 -0.02 9.06 9.21
CA VAL A 143 1.02 9.57 8.31
C VAL A 143 1.53 8.45 7.41
N ASP A 144 1.95 8.81 6.19
CA ASP A 144 2.57 7.87 5.27
C ASP A 144 3.89 7.35 5.86
N PHE A 145 4.02 6.03 5.93
CA PHE A 145 5.24 5.36 6.40
C PHE A 145 6.31 5.25 5.29
N GLY A 146 5.93 5.50 4.03
CA GLY A 146 6.81 5.44 2.86
C GLY A 146 6.90 4.05 2.23
N VAL A 147 6.04 3.12 2.63
CA VAL A 147 5.96 1.77 2.04
C VAL A 147 4.69 1.65 1.21
N GLN A 148 4.86 1.23 -0.05
CA GLN A 148 3.79 0.99 -1.00
C GLN A 148 3.67 -0.51 -1.29
N VAL A 149 2.44 -0.99 -1.46
CA VAL A 149 2.16 -2.39 -1.81
C VAL A 149 1.11 -2.47 -2.90
N THR A 150 1.27 -3.39 -3.84
CA THR A 150 0.30 -3.62 -4.92
C THR A 150 -0.58 -4.82 -4.58
N VAL A 151 -1.90 -4.65 -4.69
CA VAL A 151 -2.87 -5.73 -4.55
C VAL A 151 -2.85 -6.61 -5.78
N GLN A 152 -2.72 -7.91 -5.57
CA GLN A 152 -2.82 -8.95 -6.61
C GLN A 152 -3.92 -9.93 -6.23
N VAL A 153 -4.91 -10.08 -7.10
CA VAL A 153 -6.05 -11.02 -6.94
C VAL A 153 -6.73 -10.84 -5.56
N GLY A 154 -6.92 -9.59 -5.15
CA GLY A 154 -7.56 -9.24 -3.88
C GLY A 154 -6.72 -9.52 -2.63
N THR A 155 -5.41 -9.76 -2.75
CA THR A 155 -4.50 -9.97 -1.62
C THR A 155 -3.24 -9.12 -1.75
N PHE A 156 -2.56 -8.88 -0.65
CA PHE A 156 -1.28 -8.19 -0.66
C PHE A 156 -0.38 -8.64 0.51
N GLU A 157 0.92 -8.51 0.31
CA GLU A 157 1.94 -8.78 1.31
C GLU A 157 3.08 -7.78 1.15
N THR A 158 3.58 -7.27 2.26
CA THR A 158 4.75 -6.39 2.34
C THR A 158 5.39 -6.52 3.72
N TYR A 159 6.41 -5.72 3.99
CA TYR A 159 7.01 -5.64 5.32
C TYR A 159 7.43 -4.22 5.66
N VAL A 160 7.55 -3.96 6.95
CA VAL A 160 8.11 -2.72 7.49
C VAL A 160 9.23 -3.05 8.48
N MET A 161 10.14 -2.10 8.66
CA MET A 161 11.18 -2.13 9.70
C MET A 161 11.20 -0.75 10.34
N THR A 162 11.25 -0.69 11.66
CA THR A 162 11.32 0.58 12.36
C THR A 162 12.17 0.45 13.61
N GLY A 163 12.96 1.50 13.90
CA GLY A 163 13.67 1.63 15.16
C GLY A 163 12.93 2.46 16.19
N ARG A 164 11.66 2.82 15.93
CA ARG A 164 10.85 3.56 16.90
C ARG A 164 10.30 2.59 17.93
N GLU A 165 10.91 2.61 19.11
CA GLU A 165 10.52 1.79 20.27
C GLU A 165 9.09 2.09 20.76
N GLY A 166 8.51 1.10 21.45
CA GLY A 166 7.18 1.15 22.04
C GLY A 166 6.06 0.71 21.10
N ASP A 167 4.82 1.05 21.48
CA ASP A 167 3.61 0.69 20.73
C ASP A 167 3.51 1.49 19.44
N ASN A 168 3.63 0.79 18.31
CA ASN A 168 3.43 1.35 16.99
C ASN A 168 2.11 0.82 16.40
N LYS A 169 1.35 1.70 15.75
CA LYS A 169 0.13 1.32 15.03
C LYS A 169 0.32 1.50 13.55
N PHE A 170 -0.04 0.48 12.79
CA PHE A 170 -0.01 0.50 11.33
C PHE A 170 -1.40 0.27 10.75
N ARG A 171 -1.61 0.78 9.54
CA ARG A 171 -2.75 0.45 8.68
C ARG A 171 -2.31 0.54 7.22
N VAL A 172 -3.13 0.05 6.30
CA VAL A 172 -3.00 0.37 4.88
C VAL A 172 -4.12 1.30 4.43
N TYR A 173 -3.84 2.14 3.45
CA TYR A 173 -4.75 3.15 2.92
C TYR A 173 -4.77 3.12 1.40
N ASP A 174 -5.97 3.21 0.84
CA ASP A 174 -6.22 3.43 -0.57
C ASP A 174 -6.31 4.94 -0.88
N PRO A 175 -5.36 5.52 -1.62
CA PRO A 175 -5.49 6.90 -2.07
C PRO A 175 -6.56 7.10 -3.15
N GLU A 176 -6.93 6.08 -3.92
CA GLU A 176 -7.91 6.19 -5.00
C GLU A 176 -9.35 6.21 -4.48
N THR A 177 -9.69 5.33 -3.53
CA THR A 177 -11.05 5.28 -2.94
C THR A 177 -11.18 5.97 -1.59
N GLY A 178 -10.09 6.32 -0.93
CA GLY A 178 -10.11 6.87 0.43
C GLY A 178 -10.38 5.83 1.52
N THR A 179 -10.32 4.53 1.18
CA THR A 179 -10.60 3.43 2.11
C THR A 179 -9.38 3.12 2.97
N SER A 180 -9.58 2.86 4.26
CA SER A 180 -8.53 2.44 5.19
C SER A 180 -8.78 1.03 5.70
N SER A 181 -7.73 0.27 6.01
CA SER A 181 -7.88 -0.99 6.75
C SER A 181 -8.19 -0.74 8.23
N ASN A 182 -8.43 -1.84 8.95
CA ASN A 182 -8.24 -1.88 10.40
C ASN A 182 -6.83 -1.45 10.83
N GLU A 183 -6.68 -1.15 12.11
CA GLU A 183 -5.40 -0.87 12.76
C GLU A 183 -4.77 -2.18 13.24
N VAL A 184 -3.46 -2.33 13.08
CA VAL A 184 -2.66 -3.38 13.72
C VAL A 184 -1.66 -2.73 14.68
N LYS A 185 -1.46 -3.34 15.85
CA LYS A 185 -0.53 -2.84 16.88
C LYS A 185 0.68 -3.77 16.93
N VAL A 186 1.87 -3.18 16.98
CA VAL A 186 3.15 -3.89 17.09
C VAL A 186 4.00 -3.19 18.12
N THR A 187 4.58 -3.96 19.04
CA THR A 187 5.46 -3.47 20.09
C THR A 187 6.90 -3.65 19.64
N ILE A 188 7.68 -2.58 19.67
CA ILE A 188 9.11 -2.60 19.34
C ILE A 188 9.95 -2.41 20.60
N GLU A 189 10.80 -3.39 20.88
CA GLU A 189 11.73 -3.39 22.02
C GLU A 189 13.13 -2.91 21.59
N GLY A 190 13.77 -2.13 22.45
CA GLY A 190 15.12 -1.57 22.25
C GLY A 190 16.25 -2.52 22.61
#